data_AF-A0A6V7IUW7-F1
#
_entry.id   AF-A0A6V7IUW7-F1
#
_cell.length_a   1.000
_cell.length_b   1.000
_cell.length_c   1.000
_cell.angle_alpha   90.00
_cell.angle_beta   90.00
_cell.angle_gamma   90.00
#
_symmetry.space_group_name_H-M   'P 1'
#
loop_
_entity.id
_entity.type
_entity.pdbx_description
1 polymer ?
#
loop_
_entity_poly.entity_id
_entity_poly.type
_entity_poly.pdbx_seq_one_letter_code
_entity_poly.pdbx_strand_id
1 'polypeptide(L)' 'AKRQVLGNLANFAYDPVNYDYIRQLRIIDLFLDVLSTSDTILIQFAIGGVCNLSC' A
#
# COMPACT_ATOMS: atom_id res chain seq x y z
N ALA A 1 13.46 5.54 5.31
CA ALA A 1 13.32 4.31 4.48
C ALA A 1 11.86 3.83 4.38
N LYS A 2 11.20 3.43 5.48
CA LYS A 2 9.83 2.84 5.44
C LYS A 2 8.79 3.64 4.65
N ARG A 3 8.73 4.97 4.83
CA ARG A 3 7.81 5.87 4.11
C ARG A 3 7.97 5.81 2.59
N GLN A 4 9.21 5.81 2.11
CA GLN A 4 9.50 5.77 0.68
C GLN A 4 9.13 4.42 0.06
N VAL A 5 9.41 3.32 0.76
CA VAL A 5 9.02 1.98 0.31
C VAL A 5 7.50 1.87 0.22
N LEU A 6 6.78 2.27 1.27
CA LEU A 6 5.33 2.19 1.30
C LEU A 6 4.67 3.09 0.25
N GLY A 7 5.20 4.30 0.04
CA GLY A 7 4.74 5.21 -1.02
C GLY A 7 4.94 4.63 -2.42
N ASN A 8 6.08 3.97 -2.67
CA ASN A 8 6.32 3.28 -3.94
C ASN A 8 5.33 2.11 -4.16
N LEU A 9 5.05 1.33 -3.10
CA LEU A 9 4.06 0.26 -3.17
C LEU A 9 2.65 0.80 -3.46
N ALA A 10 2.27 1.92 -2.84
CA ALA A 10 0.99 2.58 -3.10
C ALA A 10 0.89 3.08 -4.56
N ASN A 11 1.98 3.59 -5.13
CA ASN A 11 2.03 4.00 -6.54
C ASN A 11 1.90 2.78 -7.49
N PHE A 12 2.56 1.66 -7.19
CA PHE A 12 2.42 0.44 -7.99
C PHE A 12 1.00 -0.13 -7.96
N ALA A 13 0.29 0.07 -6.85
CA ALA A 13 -1.08 -0.37 -6.68
C ALA A 13 -2.10 0.35 -7.59
N TYR A 14 -1.71 1.41 -8.29
CA TYR A 14 -2.57 2.09 -9.27
C TYR A 14 -2.72 1.31 -10.59
N ASP A 15 -1.72 0.51 -10.97
CA ASP A 15 -1.71 -0.22 -12.25
C ASP A 15 -2.23 -1.65 -12.06
N PRO A 16 -3.32 -2.06 -12.76
CA PRO A 16 -3.85 -3.42 -12.71
C PRO A 16 -2.84 -4.52 -13.03
N VAL A 17 -1.80 -4.25 -13.84
CA VAL A 17 -0.72 -5.20 -14.13
C VAL A 17 -0.02 -5.68 -12.86
N ASN A 18 -0.02 -4.87 -11.79
CA ASN A 18 0.64 -5.20 -10.54
C ASN A 18 -0.25 -5.98 -9.56
N TYR A 19 -1.53 -6.15 -9.83
CA TYR A 19 -2.48 -6.66 -8.83
C TYR A 19 -2.19 -8.10 -8.41
N ASP A 20 -1.78 -8.95 -9.35
CA ASP A 20 -1.43 -10.33 -9.05
C ASP A 20 -0.18 -10.40 -8.16
N TYR A 21 0.83 -9.57 -8.43
CA TYR A 21 2.02 -9.47 -7.58
C TYR A 21 1.67 -8.93 -6.19
N ILE A 22 0.79 -7.92 -6.11
CA ILE A 22 0.34 -7.34 -4.84
C ILE A 22 -0.37 -8.37 -3.96
N ARG A 23 -1.20 -9.22 -4.56
CA ARG A 23 -1.87 -10.33 -3.85
C ARG A 23 -0.88 -11.41 -3.45
N GLN A 24 0.01 -11.84 -4.34
CA GLN A 24 1.01 -12.87 -4.08
C GLN A 24 2.00 -12.47 -2.97
N LEU A 25 2.42 -11.20 -2.95
CA LEU A 25 3.36 -10.65 -1.96
C LEU A 25 2.68 -10.18 -0.67
N ARG A 26 1.35 -10.35 -0.54
CA ARG A 26 0.57 -9.93 0.63
C ARG A 26 0.73 -8.45 0.99
N ILE A 27 0.86 -7.59 -0.02
CA ILE A 27 1.03 -6.14 0.16
C ILE A 27 -0.25 -5.51 0.74
N ILE A 28 -1.42 -6.11 0.49
CA ILE A 28 -2.70 -5.65 1.06
C ILE A 28 -2.67 -5.74 2.59
N ASP A 29 -2.19 -6.87 3.14
CA ASP A 29 -2.09 -7.06 4.59
C ASP A 29 -1.11 -6.05 5.20
N LEU A 30 0.01 -5.78 4.50
CA LEU A 30 0.97 -4.75 4.92
C LEU A 30 0.32 -3.36 4.99
N PHE A 31 -0.54 -2.98 4.03
CA PHE A 31 -1.25 -1.71 4.11
C PHE A 31 -2.18 -1.66 5.33
N LEU A 32 -2.93 -2.73 5.59
CA LEU A 32 -3.84 -2.79 6.73
C LEU A 32 -3.11 -2.73 8.08
N ASP A 33 -1.97 -3.42 8.20
CA ASP A 33 -1.14 -3.38 9.41
C ASP A 33 -0.62 -1.96 9.70
N VAL A 34 -0.26 -1.23 8.66
CA VAL A 34 0.24 0.15 8.78
C VAL A 34 -0.82 1.11 9.34
N LEU A 35 -2.11 0.83 9.14
CA LEU A 35 -3.19 1.67 9.67
C LEU A 35 -3.21 1.71 11.21
N SER A 36 -2.62 0.70 11.87
CA SER A 36 -2.53 0.65 13.33
C SER A 36 -1.30 1.38 13.89
N THR A 37 -0.49 2.03 13.05
CA THR A 37 0.70 2.78 13.46
C THR A 37 0.35 4.23 13.83
N SER A 38 1.23 4.94 14.52
CA SER A 38 1.04 6.36 14.85
C SER A 38 1.65 7.32 13.81
N ASP A 39 2.26 6.79 12.74
CA ASP A 39 2.90 7.62 11.70
C ASP A 39 1.87 8.00 10.64
N THR A 40 1.39 9.24 10.72
CA THR A 40 0.34 9.77 9.83
C THR A 40 0.72 9.70 8.36
N ILE A 41 2.01 9.82 8.01
CA ILE A 41 2.46 9.75 6.62
C ILE A 41 2.39 8.30 6.11
N LEU A 42 2.76 7.33 6.95
CA LEU A 42 2.62 5.91 6.59
C LEU A 42 1.15 5.52 6.43
N ILE A 43 0.28 6.00 7.32
CA ILE A 43 -1.17 5.79 7.22
C ILE A 43 -1.72 6.35 5.90
N GLN A 44 -1.32 7.57 5.51
CA GLN A 44 -1.76 8.15 4.23
C GLN A 44 -1.36 7.30 3.02
N PHE A 45 -0.12 6.79 2.98
CA PHE A 45 0.30 5.89 1.90
C PHE A 45 -0.45 4.56 1.92
N ALA A 46 -0.72 4.00 3.10
CA ALA A 46 -1.48 2.76 3.21
C ALA A 46 -2.93 2.92 2.71
N ILE A 47 -3.62 3.99 3.12
CA ILE A 47 -4.97 4.29 2.63
C ILE A 47 -4.96 4.49 1.11
N GLY A 48 -4.00 5.27 0.59
CA GLY A 48 -3.85 5.48 -0.85
C GLY A 48 -3.64 4.18 -1.62
N GLY A 49 -2.79 3.27 -1.10
CA GLY A 49 -2.56 1.96 -1.68
C GLY A 49 -3.80 1.08 -1.71
N VAL A 50 -4.59 1.06 -0.63
CA VAL A 50 -5.86 0.32 -0.58
C VAL A 50 -6.88 0.89 -1.56
N CYS A 51 -7.03 2.23 -1.62
CA CYS A 51 -7.95 2.87 -2.56
C CYS A 51 -7.57 2.56 -4.02
N ASN A 52 -6.28 2.57 -4.35
CA ASN A 52 -5.80 2.26 -5.71
C ASN A 52 -6.13 0.82 -6.15
N LEU A 53 -6.27 -0.12 -5.22
CA LEU A 53 -6.67 -1.52 -5.50
C LEU A 53 -8.18 -1.74 -5.55
N SER A 54 -8.96 -0.74 -5.14
CA SER A 54 -10.42 -0.84 -5.01
C SER A 54 -11.17 -0.38 -6.26
N CYS A 55 -10.44 0.11 -7.27
CA CYS A 55 -10.98 0.59 -8.55
C CYS A 55 -10.92 -0.47 -9.65
#